data_AF-A0A358QVQ2-F1
#
_entry.id   AF-A0A358QVQ2-F1
#
_cell.length_a   1.000
_cell.length_b   1.000
_cell.length_c   1.000
_cell.angle_alpha   90.00
_cell.angle_beta   90.00
_cell.angle_gamma   90.00
#
_symmetry.space_group_name_H-M   'P 1'
#
loop_
_entity.id
_entity.type
_entity.pdbx_description
1 polymer ?
#
loop_
_entity_poly.entity_id
_entity_poly.type
_entity_poly.pdbx_seq_one_letter_code
_entity_poly.pdbx_strand_id
1 'polypeptide(L)'
;MRVGQRSLIWGVHQFLWHPLTVLLAWWSLYGTPNWREAVCILIHDWGYWFCSDMDGPQGEKHPEFAAQLAGQWFGPEYRDLCLYHSRHYARLAGRDPSRLCWSDKYSVIFEPWWFYLLRAWAGGELKEYRQNAARDGVVPLAVSHREWHMCIRNLFISQAKEKYMNVVF
;
A
#
# COMPACT_ATOMS: atom_id res chain seq x y z
N MET A 1 21.81 -3.00 1.13
CA MET A 1 20.69 -2.17 0.66
C MET A 1 19.65 -2.10 1.77
N ARG A 2 18.99 -0.96 1.94
CA ARG A 2 17.90 -0.82 2.93
C ARG A 2 16.73 -1.72 2.54
N VAL A 3 15.91 -2.15 3.51
CA VAL A 3 14.74 -3.00 3.23
C VAL A 3 13.79 -2.30 2.24
N GLY A 4 13.52 -1.01 2.39
CA GLY A 4 12.66 -0.29 1.45
C GLY A 4 13.20 -0.23 0.01
N GLN A 5 14.52 -0.10 -0.18
CA GLN A 5 15.15 -0.21 -1.52
C GLN A 5 14.95 -1.60 -2.13
N ARG A 6 15.12 -2.66 -1.31
CA ARG A 6 14.88 -4.03 -1.77
C ARG A 6 13.41 -4.25 -2.11
N SER A 7 12.50 -3.65 -1.34
CA SER A 7 11.06 -3.72 -1.62
C SER A 7 10.72 -3.11 -2.98
N LEU A 8 11.23 -1.91 -3.26
CA LEU A 8 10.98 -1.22 -4.54
C LEU A 8 11.57 -1.94 -5.75
N ILE A 9 12.63 -2.72 -5.60
CA ILE A 9 13.28 -3.43 -6.73
C ILE A 9 12.75 -4.85 -6.88
N TRP A 10 12.54 -5.57 -5.78
CA TRP A 10 12.27 -7.02 -5.78
C TRP A 10 11.06 -7.44 -4.93
N GLY A 11 10.52 -6.54 -4.11
CA GLY A 11 9.54 -6.87 -3.07
C GLY A 11 8.10 -6.58 -3.42
N VAL A 12 7.27 -6.47 -2.39
CA VAL A 12 5.82 -6.26 -2.51
C VAL A 12 5.53 -4.95 -3.22
N HIS A 13 6.31 -3.91 -2.96
CA HIS A 13 6.15 -2.57 -3.55
C HIS A 13 7.00 -2.36 -4.81
N GLN A 14 7.25 -3.42 -5.59
CA GLN A 14 8.10 -3.30 -6.78
C GLN A 14 7.57 -2.19 -7.73
N PHE A 15 8.46 -1.27 -8.13
CA PHE A 15 8.12 0.03 -8.73
C PHE A 15 7.32 -0.03 -10.05
N LEU A 16 7.19 -1.19 -10.69
CA LEU A 16 6.42 -1.39 -11.92
C LEU A 16 5.15 -2.22 -11.65
N TRP A 17 5.33 -3.38 -11.02
CA TRP A 17 4.27 -4.35 -10.79
C TRP A 17 3.23 -3.84 -9.78
N HIS A 18 3.69 -3.29 -8.65
CA HIS A 18 2.76 -2.83 -7.62
C HIS A 18 1.89 -1.67 -8.14
N PRO A 19 2.43 -0.59 -8.72
CA PRO A 19 1.60 0.45 -9.33
C PRO A 19 0.63 -0.05 -10.40
N LEU A 20 1.01 -1.06 -11.20
CA LEU A 20 0.08 -1.67 -12.17
C LEU A 20 -1.12 -2.30 -11.46
N THR A 21 -0.90 -3.07 -10.39
CA THR A 21 -2.00 -3.68 -9.62
C THR A 21 -2.86 -2.64 -8.90
N VAL A 22 -2.26 -1.54 -8.41
CA VAL A 22 -2.99 -0.41 -7.82
C VAL A 22 -3.81 0.33 -8.88
N LEU A 23 -3.31 0.49 -10.11
CA LEU A 23 -4.08 1.06 -11.23
C LEU A 23 -5.31 0.20 -11.56
N LEU A 24 -5.16 -1.13 -11.60
CA LEU A 24 -6.27 -2.05 -11.83
C LEU A 24 -7.31 -2.00 -10.69
N ALA A 25 -6.85 -1.89 -9.44
CA ALA A 25 -7.71 -1.72 -8.28
C ALA A 25 -8.44 -0.39 -8.28
N TRP A 26 -7.74 0.69 -8.61
CA TRP A 26 -8.35 2.01 -8.78
C TRP A 26 -9.44 1.96 -9.84
N TRP A 27 -9.17 1.34 -10.99
CA TRP A 27 -10.16 1.20 -12.06
C TRP A 27 -11.38 0.40 -11.58
N SER A 28 -11.17 -0.73 -10.90
CA SER A 28 -12.24 -1.56 -10.37
C SER A 28 -13.11 -0.85 -9.32
N LEU A 29 -12.54 0.06 -8.52
CA LEU A 29 -13.27 0.77 -7.47
C LEU A 29 -13.91 2.05 -8.01
N TYR A 30 -13.18 2.85 -8.79
CA TYR A 30 -13.57 4.23 -9.06
C TYR A 30 -13.68 4.60 -10.54
N GLY A 31 -13.45 3.65 -11.46
CA GLY A 31 -13.36 3.97 -12.89
C GLY A 31 -11.97 4.47 -13.31
N THR A 32 -11.85 4.94 -14.55
CA THR A 32 -10.57 5.33 -15.14
C THR A 32 -9.90 6.48 -14.37
N PRO A 33 -8.66 6.32 -13.86
CA PRO A 33 -7.93 7.43 -13.25
C PRO A 33 -7.60 8.49 -14.30
N ASN A 34 -7.62 9.76 -13.90
CA ASN A 34 -7.03 10.81 -14.73
C ASN A 34 -5.49 10.70 -14.73
N TRP A 35 -4.83 11.39 -15.65
CA TRP A 35 -3.38 11.27 -15.83
C TRP A 35 -2.57 11.71 -14.60
N ARG A 36 -3.08 12.63 -13.77
CA ARG A 36 -2.42 13.06 -12.51
C ARG A 36 -2.59 12.02 -11.41
N GLU A 37 -3.78 11.43 -11.30
CA GLU A 37 -4.03 10.29 -10.41
C GLU A 37 -3.14 9.10 -10.78
N ALA A 38 -2.97 8.81 -12.08
CA ALA A 38 -2.06 7.76 -12.56
C ALA A 38 -0.60 8.03 -12.17
N VAL A 39 -0.13 9.28 -12.24
CA VAL A 39 1.20 9.66 -11.74
C VAL A 39 1.30 9.47 -10.23
N CYS A 40 0.27 9.87 -9.47
CA CYS A 40 0.24 9.67 -8.01
C CYS A 40 0.34 8.19 -7.64
N ILE A 41 -0.40 7.32 -8.34
CA ILE A 41 -0.33 5.86 -8.16
C ILE A 41 1.08 5.34 -8.46
N LEU A 42 1.74 5.83 -9.51
CA LEU A 42 3.09 5.39 -9.86
C LEU A 42 4.13 5.69 -8.78
N ILE A 43 4.04 6.87 -8.15
CA ILE A 43 5.09 7.37 -7.26
C ILE A 43 4.81 7.15 -5.77
N HIS A 44 3.61 6.67 -5.39
CA HIS A 44 3.14 6.73 -4.01
C HIS A 44 4.07 6.09 -2.97
N ASP A 45 4.74 5.01 -3.36
CA ASP A 45 5.66 4.24 -2.52
C ASP A 45 7.14 4.60 -2.69
N TRP A 46 7.50 5.53 -3.57
CA TRP A 46 8.91 5.86 -3.84
C TRP A 46 9.65 6.35 -2.59
N GLY A 47 8.93 6.86 -1.59
CA GLY A 47 9.50 7.21 -0.29
C GLY A 47 10.16 6.04 0.43
N TYR A 48 9.76 4.79 0.17
CA TYR A 48 10.43 3.61 0.74
C TYR A 48 11.91 3.51 0.35
N TRP A 49 12.35 4.18 -0.72
CA TRP A 49 13.76 4.23 -1.09
C TRP A 49 14.67 4.72 0.06
N PHE A 50 14.12 5.57 0.93
CA PHE A 50 14.84 6.15 2.05
C PHE A 50 14.70 5.36 3.36
N CYS A 51 13.80 4.38 3.44
CA CYS A 51 13.43 3.70 4.70
C CYS A 51 14.26 2.43 4.97
N SER A 52 14.70 2.25 6.22
CA SER A 52 15.37 1.03 6.70
C SER A 52 14.42 -0.10 7.12
N ASP A 53 13.14 0.21 7.23
CA ASP A 53 12.04 -0.60 7.75
C ASP A 53 10.77 -0.32 6.92
N MET A 54 9.84 -1.27 6.84
CA MET A 54 8.60 -1.09 6.07
C MET A 54 7.47 -0.54 6.94
N ASP A 55 7.34 -1.05 8.15
CA ASP A 55 6.24 -0.74 9.08
C ASP A 55 6.75 -0.13 10.40
N GLY A 56 8.02 0.27 10.46
CA GLY A 56 8.61 0.99 11.58
C GLY A 56 8.52 2.52 11.43
N PRO A 57 9.17 3.30 12.32
CA PRO A 57 9.07 4.76 12.33
C PRO A 57 9.57 5.47 11.06
N GLN A 58 10.43 4.84 10.25
CA GLN A 58 10.81 5.40 8.94
C GLN A 58 9.86 4.94 7.87
N GLY A 59 9.47 3.67 7.90
CA GLY A 59 8.46 3.09 7.04
C GLY A 59 7.17 3.91 7.06
N GLU A 60 6.68 4.32 8.23
CA GLU A 60 5.48 5.15 8.35
C GLU A 60 5.54 6.47 7.55
N LYS A 61 6.74 7.03 7.33
CA LYS A 61 6.98 8.30 6.64
C LYS A 61 7.09 8.19 5.11
N HIS A 62 7.04 6.98 4.53
CA HIS A 62 7.13 6.81 3.08
C HIS A 62 6.15 7.69 2.26
N PRO A 63 4.93 8.07 2.72
CA PRO A 63 4.04 8.90 1.91
C PRO A 63 4.52 10.33 1.71
N GLU A 64 5.39 10.85 2.60
CA GLU A 64 5.79 12.27 2.60
C GLU A 64 6.47 12.67 1.28
N PHE A 65 7.31 11.79 0.73
CA PHE A 65 8.04 12.06 -0.51
C PHE A 65 7.10 12.22 -1.70
N ALA A 66 6.19 11.26 -1.90
CA ALA A 66 5.20 11.30 -2.98
C ALA A 66 4.23 12.48 -2.81
N ALA A 67 3.82 12.77 -1.57
CA ALA A 67 2.94 13.89 -1.25
C ALA A 67 3.60 15.25 -1.57
N GLN A 68 4.88 15.40 -1.29
CA GLN A 68 5.63 16.61 -1.63
C GLN A 68 5.68 16.82 -3.15
N LEU A 69 6.03 15.78 -3.91
CA LEU A 69 6.09 15.85 -5.38
C LEU A 69 4.71 16.14 -5.99
N ALA A 70 3.70 15.37 -5.60
CA ALA A 70 2.33 15.54 -6.10
C ALA A 70 1.76 16.92 -5.75
N GLY A 71 2.05 17.43 -4.55
CA GLY A 71 1.69 18.78 -4.12
C GLY A 71 2.33 19.87 -4.98
N GLN A 72 3.61 19.71 -5.31
CA GLN A 72 4.35 20.66 -6.16
C GLN A 72 3.86 20.62 -7.62
N TRP A 73 3.55 19.43 -8.15
CA TRP A 73 3.18 19.28 -9.56
C TRP A 73 1.71 19.56 -9.83
N PHE A 74 0.82 19.18 -8.93
CA PHE A 74 -0.62 19.13 -9.19
C PHE A 74 -1.48 19.84 -8.14
N GLY A 75 -0.90 20.27 -7.03
CA GLY A 75 -1.57 21.04 -5.98
C GLY A 75 -1.99 20.23 -4.75
N PRO A 76 -2.61 20.89 -3.75
CA PRO A 76 -2.85 20.33 -2.41
C PRO A 76 -3.77 19.10 -2.42
N GLU A 77 -4.71 19.00 -3.36
CA GLU A 77 -5.57 17.83 -3.50
C GLU A 77 -4.76 16.54 -3.78
N TYR A 78 -3.76 16.62 -4.65
CA TYR A 78 -2.91 15.47 -5.00
C TYR A 78 -1.84 15.21 -3.94
N ARG A 79 -1.40 16.25 -3.22
CA ARG A 79 -0.63 16.07 -1.98
C ARG A 79 -1.40 15.21 -0.99
N ASP A 80 -2.67 15.53 -0.74
CA ASP A 80 -3.50 14.82 0.23
C ASP A 80 -3.87 13.41 -0.27
N LEU A 81 -4.08 13.24 -1.58
CA LEU A 81 -4.26 11.94 -2.21
C LEU A 81 -3.08 11.00 -1.89
N CYS A 82 -1.85 11.48 -2.06
CA CYS A 82 -0.65 10.75 -1.71
C CYS A 82 -0.46 10.65 -0.19
N LEU A 83 -0.55 11.74 0.58
CA LEU A 83 -0.23 11.72 2.01
C LEU A 83 -1.17 10.79 2.79
N TYR A 84 -2.47 10.86 2.49
CA TYR A 84 -3.51 10.11 3.19
C TYR A 84 -3.75 8.72 2.60
N HIS A 85 -2.88 8.24 1.71
CA HIS A 85 -2.84 6.80 1.42
C HIS A 85 -2.35 6.01 2.65
N SER A 86 -1.58 6.65 3.54
CA SER A 86 -1.30 6.15 4.88
C SER A 86 -2.45 6.44 5.84
N ARG A 87 -3.01 5.38 6.41
CA ARG A 87 -4.06 5.46 7.45
C ARG A 87 -3.58 6.15 8.72
N HIS A 88 -2.27 6.11 9.01
CA HIS A 88 -1.69 6.79 10.15
C HIS A 88 -1.77 8.31 9.98
N TYR A 89 -1.26 8.83 8.86
CA TYR A 89 -1.35 10.26 8.55
C TYR A 89 -2.79 10.76 8.44
N ALA A 90 -3.67 9.96 7.82
CA ALA A 90 -5.10 10.29 7.75
C ALA A 90 -5.70 10.45 9.16
N ARG A 91 -5.44 9.49 10.06
CA ARG A 91 -5.91 9.54 11.45
C ARG A 91 -5.34 10.73 12.22
N LEU A 92 -4.03 11.00 12.11
CA LEU A 92 -3.40 12.14 12.77
C LEU A 92 -3.99 13.48 12.31
N ALA A 93 -4.37 13.57 11.03
CA ALA A 93 -5.00 14.76 10.46
C ALA A 93 -6.51 14.84 10.70
N GLY A 94 -7.13 13.84 11.37
CA GLY A 94 -8.59 13.77 11.52
C GLY A 94 -9.33 13.66 10.18
N ARG A 95 -8.68 13.08 9.15
CA ARG A 95 -9.21 12.88 7.81
C ARG A 95 -9.49 11.41 7.54
N ASP A 96 -10.38 11.13 6.59
CA ASP A 96 -10.51 9.79 6.03
C ASP A 96 -9.31 9.43 5.15
N PRO A 97 -8.92 8.13 5.08
CA PRO A 97 -7.92 7.68 4.14
C PRO A 97 -8.33 7.96 2.68
N SER A 98 -7.37 8.33 1.85
CA SER A 98 -7.60 8.72 0.46
C SER A 98 -8.06 7.55 -0.41
N ARG A 99 -8.58 7.85 -1.61
CA ARG A 99 -8.90 6.83 -2.63
C ARG A 99 -7.68 5.96 -2.98
N LEU A 100 -6.48 6.52 -2.90
CA LEU A 100 -5.25 5.79 -3.12
C LEU A 100 -5.01 4.73 -2.03
N CYS A 101 -5.34 5.01 -0.76
CA CYS A 101 -5.26 4.03 0.33
C CYS A 101 -6.04 2.75 0.01
N TRP A 102 -7.28 2.92 -0.44
CA TRP A 102 -8.18 1.80 -0.67
C TRP A 102 -7.82 1.05 -1.95
N SER A 103 -7.38 1.76 -2.99
CA SER A 103 -6.87 1.14 -4.22
C SER A 103 -5.62 0.32 -3.95
N ASP A 104 -4.68 0.86 -3.18
CA ASP A 104 -3.48 0.16 -2.73
C ASP A 104 -3.85 -1.13 -1.99
N LYS A 105 -4.69 -1.06 -0.96
CA LYS A 105 -5.14 -2.26 -0.22
C LYS A 105 -5.85 -3.28 -1.10
N TYR A 106 -6.70 -2.81 -2.00
CA TYR A 106 -7.48 -3.67 -2.87
C TYR A 106 -6.63 -4.32 -3.98
N SER A 107 -5.46 -3.76 -4.31
CA SER A 107 -4.54 -4.27 -5.34
C SER A 107 -4.17 -5.75 -5.17
N VAL A 108 -4.16 -6.25 -3.93
CA VAL A 108 -3.91 -7.65 -3.57
C VAL A 108 -4.83 -8.66 -4.28
N ILE A 109 -5.99 -8.24 -4.82
CA ILE A 109 -6.84 -9.14 -5.61
C ILE A 109 -6.21 -9.52 -6.96
N PHE A 110 -5.38 -8.63 -7.51
CA PHE A 110 -4.70 -8.81 -8.80
C PHE A 110 -3.36 -9.53 -8.64
N GLU A 111 -3.00 -9.93 -7.43
CA GLU A 111 -1.73 -10.57 -7.13
C GLU A 111 -1.90 -12.08 -6.87
N PRO A 112 -1.30 -12.94 -7.71
CA PRO A 112 -1.22 -14.37 -7.41
C PRO A 112 -0.43 -14.60 -6.12
N TRP A 113 -0.97 -15.41 -5.21
CA TRP A 113 -0.38 -15.63 -3.88
C TRP A 113 1.09 -16.10 -3.93
N TRP A 114 1.44 -16.95 -4.89
CA TRP A 114 2.80 -17.47 -5.02
C TRP A 114 3.77 -16.37 -5.45
N PHE A 115 3.31 -15.45 -6.29
CA PHE A 115 4.12 -14.33 -6.78
C PHE A 115 4.31 -13.27 -5.70
N TYR A 116 3.25 -12.98 -4.93
CA TYR A 116 3.35 -12.14 -3.73
C TYR A 116 4.38 -12.69 -2.75
N LEU A 117 4.25 -13.97 -2.36
CA LEU A 117 5.14 -14.57 -1.36
C LEU A 117 6.59 -14.62 -1.83
N LEU A 118 6.84 -14.91 -3.11
CA LEU A 118 8.18 -14.87 -3.70
C LEU A 118 8.81 -13.49 -3.54
N ARG A 119 8.08 -12.42 -3.88
CA ARG A 119 8.56 -11.05 -3.76
C ARG A 119 8.69 -10.60 -2.32
N ALA A 120 7.72 -10.88 -1.45
CA ALA A 120 7.81 -10.57 -0.02
C ALA A 120 9.04 -11.22 0.63
N TRP A 121 9.40 -12.43 0.20
CA TRP A 121 10.64 -13.08 0.62
C TRP A 121 11.89 -12.39 0.03
N ALA A 122 11.92 -12.11 -1.28
CA ALA A 122 13.04 -11.45 -1.95
C ALA A 122 13.30 -10.02 -1.41
N GLY A 123 12.24 -9.25 -1.18
CA GLY A 123 12.26 -7.92 -0.56
C GLY A 123 12.69 -7.95 0.90
N GLY A 124 12.55 -9.09 1.57
CA GLY A 124 12.89 -9.27 2.99
C GLY A 124 11.78 -8.84 3.95
N GLU A 125 10.60 -8.56 3.43
CA GLU A 125 9.47 -7.96 4.13
C GLU A 125 8.62 -9.04 4.83
N LEU A 126 8.64 -10.27 4.32
CA LEU A 126 7.78 -11.37 4.79
C LEU A 126 7.91 -11.62 6.30
N LYS A 127 9.12 -11.52 6.86
CA LYS A 127 9.33 -11.71 8.30
C LYS A 127 8.69 -10.59 9.11
N GLU A 128 8.94 -9.34 8.72
CA GLU A 128 8.40 -8.14 9.39
C GLU A 128 6.86 -8.15 9.34
N TYR A 129 6.27 -8.38 8.17
CA TYR A 129 4.81 -8.40 8.01
C TYR A 129 4.12 -9.47 8.84
N ARG A 130 4.72 -10.66 8.94
CA ARG A 130 4.18 -11.72 9.78
C ARG A 130 4.31 -11.40 11.27
N GLN A 131 5.43 -10.80 11.68
CA GLN A 131 5.62 -10.36 13.07
C GLN A 131 4.61 -9.26 13.44
N ASN A 132 4.37 -8.31 12.55
CA ASN A 132 3.37 -7.25 12.76
C ASN A 132 1.96 -7.82 12.82
N ALA A 133 1.58 -8.69 11.87
CA ALA A 133 0.27 -9.34 11.88
C ALA A 133 0.02 -10.16 13.16
N ALA A 134 1.05 -10.80 13.71
CA ALA A 134 0.95 -11.53 14.96
C ALA A 134 0.89 -10.62 16.19
N ARG A 135 1.71 -9.57 16.22
CA ARG A 135 1.70 -8.55 17.28
C ARG A 135 0.34 -7.87 17.39
N ASP A 136 -0.28 -7.59 16.24
CA ASP A 136 -1.57 -6.90 16.16
C ASP A 136 -2.75 -7.88 16.36
N GLY A 137 -2.49 -9.16 16.65
CA GLY A 137 -3.50 -10.17 16.92
C GLY A 137 -4.30 -10.62 15.69
N VAL A 138 -3.87 -10.26 14.48
CA VAL A 138 -4.58 -10.55 13.22
C VAL A 138 -4.35 -11.99 12.78
N VAL A 139 -3.09 -12.44 12.77
CA VAL A 139 -2.71 -13.80 12.33
C VAL A 139 -1.56 -14.35 13.18
N PRO A 140 -1.71 -15.52 13.83
CA PRO A 140 -0.63 -16.13 14.60
C PRO A 140 0.61 -16.49 13.75
N LEU A 141 1.82 -16.43 14.34
CA LEU A 141 3.05 -16.79 13.64
C LEU A 141 3.13 -18.26 13.22
N ALA A 142 2.36 -19.14 13.86
CA ALA A 142 2.40 -20.59 13.64
C ALA A 142 1.78 -21.03 12.29
N VAL A 143 0.93 -20.20 11.68
CA VAL A 143 0.27 -20.58 10.41
C VAL A 143 1.27 -20.54 9.24
N SER A 144 0.99 -21.23 8.15
CA SER A 144 1.84 -21.18 6.96
C SER A 144 1.90 -19.78 6.33
N HIS A 145 2.89 -19.54 5.46
CA HIS A 145 2.96 -18.28 4.69
C HIS A 145 1.73 -18.08 3.80
N ARG A 146 1.19 -19.16 3.25
CA ARG A 146 0.00 -19.12 2.41
C ARG A 146 -1.26 -18.77 3.19
N GLU A 147 -1.46 -19.38 4.36
CA GLU A 147 -2.60 -19.07 5.23
C GLU A 147 -2.54 -17.63 5.72
N TRP A 148 -1.36 -17.16 6.14
CA TRP A 148 -1.16 -15.77 6.51
C TRP A 148 -1.52 -14.82 5.37
N HIS A 149 -1.00 -15.05 4.17
CA HIS A 149 -1.30 -14.23 3.00
C HIS A 149 -2.81 -14.24 2.69
N MET A 150 -3.47 -15.40 2.77
CA MET A 150 -4.91 -15.53 2.56
C MET A 150 -5.71 -14.69 3.56
N CYS A 151 -5.35 -14.73 4.85
CA CYS A 151 -5.99 -13.93 5.88
C CYS A 151 -5.81 -12.42 5.64
N ILE A 152 -4.58 -11.96 5.38
CA ILE A 152 -4.29 -10.55 5.10
C ILE A 152 -5.01 -10.07 3.84
N ARG A 153 -4.99 -10.88 2.77
CA ARG A 153 -5.72 -10.60 1.53
C ARG A 153 -7.21 -10.40 1.79
N ASN A 154 -7.85 -11.30 2.53
CA ASN A 154 -9.27 -11.20 2.85
C ASN A 154 -9.56 -9.96 3.72
N LEU A 155 -8.70 -9.65 4.69
CA LEU A 155 -8.82 -8.45 5.51
C LEU A 155 -8.79 -7.17 4.66
N PHE A 156 -7.82 -7.05 3.74
CA PHE A 156 -7.70 -5.88 2.87
C PHE A 156 -8.88 -5.74 1.92
N ILE A 157 -9.35 -6.84 1.34
CA ILE A 157 -10.55 -6.86 0.49
C ILE A 157 -11.78 -6.36 1.27
N SER A 158 -11.99 -6.89 2.48
CA SER A 158 -13.13 -6.49 3.31
C SER A 158 -13.06 -5.00 3.69
N GLN A 159 -11.89 -4.51 4.09
CA GLN A 159 -11.68 -3.10 4.45
C GLN A 159 -11.93 -2.16 3.27
N ALA A 160 -11.41 -2.50 2.08
CA ALA A 160 -11.62 -1.69 0.89
C ALA A 160 -13.09 -1.69 0.44
N LYS A 161 -13.76 -2.85 0.49
CA LYS A 161 -15.18 -2.97 0.14
C LYS A 161 -16.11 -2.26 1.11
N GLU A 162 -15.88 -2.38 2.41
CA GLU A 162 -16.69 -1.68 3.43
C GLU A 162 -16.66 -0.17 3.18
N LYS A 163 -15.47 0.38 2.92
CA LYS A 163 -15.35 1.81 2.62
C LYS A 163 -15.91 2.19 1.26
N TYR A 164 -15.77 1.34 0.24
CA TYR A 164 -16.41 1.57 -1.06
C TYR A 164 -17.94 1.59 -0.97
N MET A 165 -18.55 0.60 -0.30
CA MET A 165 -20.00 0.50 -0.14
C MET A 165 -20.59 1.66 0.68
N ASN A 166 -19.81 2.25 1.58
CA ASN A 166 -20.23 3.43 2.36
C ASN A 166 -20.13 4.77 1.59
N VAL A 167 -19.58 4.77 0.37
CA VAL A 167 -19.45 5.97 -0.49
C VAL A 167 -20.49 5.97 -1.62
N VAL A 168 -21.15 4.85 -1.88
CA VAL A 168 -22.19 4.71 -2.90
C VAL A 168 -23.57 4.88 -2.25
N PHE A 169 -23.97 6.13 -1.96
CA PHE A 169 -25.35 6.53 -1.68
C PHE A 169 -25.62 7.94 -2.21
#